data_AF-A0A272EWR4-F1
#
_entry.id   AF-A0A272EWR4-F1
#
_cell.length_a   1.000
_cell.length_b   1.000
_cell.length_c   1.000
_cell.angle_alpha   90.00
_cell.angle_beta   90.00
_cell.angle_gamma   90.00
#
_symmetry.space_group_name_H-M   'P 1'
#
loop_
_entity.id
_entity.type
_entity.pdbx_description
1 polymer ?
#
loop_
_entity_poly.entity_id
_entity_poly.type
_entity_poly.pdbx_seq_one_letter_code
_entity_poly.pdbx_strand_id
1 'polypeptide(L)'
;MPPGPFLLRRLLFPMLACLVTGSAVAQSSQPYFPPSPMLEARAWVLLDAGSGQVLAQQQADSQQEPGALVRLMQAWVILNALRDGRLQPEQRVRVSALAAQAAWDWRKERMPRWRSCSTVC
;
A
#
# COMPACT_ATOMS: atom_id res chain seq x y z
N MET A 1 9.89 70.19 -29.44
CA MET A 1 8.51 69.69 -29.24
C MET A 1 8.56 68.39 -28.45
N PRO A 2 8.12 68.34 -27.18
CA PRO A 2 7.96 67.07 -26.47
C PRO A 2 6.73 66.31 -27.00
N PRO A 3 6.81 64.98 -27.21
CA PRO A 3 5.65 64.17 -27.59
C PRO A 3 4.65 64.12 -26.44
N GLY A 4 3.37 64.40 -26.72
CA GLY A 4 2.32 64.55 -25.71
C GLY A 4 1.91 63.24 -25.01
N PRO A 5 1.31 63.33 -23.81
CA PRO A 5 0.98 62.19 -22.92
C PRO A 5 -0.11 61.24 -23.45
N PHE A 6 -0.63 61.49 -24.65
CA PHE A 6 -1.74 60.75 -25.25
C PHE A 6 -1.33 59.40 -25.85
N LEU A 7 -0.05 59.21 -26.18
CA LEU A 7 0.46 57.95 -26.74
C LEU A 7 0.68 56.88 -25.66
N LEU A 8 1.13 57.30 -24.47
CA LEU A 8 1.40 56.42 -23.33
C LEU A 8 0.09 55.80 -22.78
N ARG A 9 -1.01 56.57 -22.77
CA ARG A 9 -2.35 56.13 -22.35
C ARG A 9 -3.03 55.19 -23.35
N ARG A 10 -2.66 55.25 -24.65
CA ARG A 10 -3.21 54.38 -25.70
C ARG A 10 -2.61 52.97 -25.69
N LEU A 11 -1.36 52.81 -25.23
CA LEU A 11 -0.70 51.51 -25.06
C LEU A 11 -0.99 50.85 -23.70
N LEU A 12 -1.31 51.64 -22.67
CA LEU A 12 -1.65 51.14 -21.33
C LEU A 12 -3.02 50.46 -21.25
N PHE A 13 -4.00 50.90 -22.05
CA PHE A 13 -5.37 50.38 -22.04
C PHE A 13 -5.53 48.92 -22.51
N PRO A 14 -4.91 48.46 -23.62
CA PRO A 14 -5.00 47.05 -24.03
C PRO A 14 -4.18 46.11 -23.12
N MET A 15 -3.09 46.61 -22.53
CA MET A 15 -2.26 45.81 -21.62
C MET A 15 -2.97 45.56 -20.27
N LEU A 16 -3.72 46.55 -19.76
CA LEU A 16 -4.55 46.39 -18.56
C LEU A 16 -5.76 45.48 -18.81
N ALA A 17 -6.35 45.52 -20.02
CA ALA A 17 -7.48 44.68 -20.40
C ALA A 17 -7.10 43.18 -20.47
N CYS A 18 -5.93 42.85 -21.04
CA CYS A 18 -5.42 41.47 -21.06
C CYS A 18 -5.13 40.90 -19.67
N LEU A 19 -4.72 41.75 -18.72
CA LEU A 19 -4.43 41.34 -17.35
C LEU A 19 -5.70 40.99 -16.55
N VAL A 20 -6.86 41.54 -16.93
CA VAL A 20 -8.15 41.27 -16.26
C VAL A 20 -8.85 40.03 -16.82
N THR A 21 -8.68 39.70 -18.10
CA THR A 21 -9.32 38.52 -18.73
C THR A 21 -8.58 37.20 -18.51
N GLY A 22 -7.34 37.21 -17.98
CA GLY A 22 -6.54 36.00 -17.72
C GLY A 22 -7.02 35.13 -16.55
N SER A 23 -7.97 35.61 -15.74
CA SER A 23 -8.48 34.91 -14.55
C SER A 23 -9.62 33.93 -14.87
N ALA A 24 -9.52 33.19 -15.99
CA ALA A 24 -10.47 32.13 -16.30
C ALA A 24 -10.16 30.89 -15.44
N VAL A 25 -10.77 30.86 -14.25
CA VAL A 25 -11.15 29.67 -13.46
C VAL A 25 -10.30 28.40 -13.64
N ALA A 26 -9.27 28.28 -12.80
CA ALA A 26 -8.79 26.96 -12.39
C ALA A 26 -9.88 26.32 -11.51
N GLN A 27 -10.75 25.51 -12.12
CA GLN A 27 -11.67 24.66 -11.36
C GLN A 27 -10.84 23.58 -10.66
N SER A 28 -10.48 23.82 -9.40
CA SER A 28 -9.93 22.77 -8.55
C SER A 28 -11.02 21.73 -8.27
N SER A 29 -11.02 20.62 -8.99
CA SER A 29 -11.79 19.44 -8.62
C SER A 29 -11.28 18.96 -7.27
N GLN A 30 -11.98 19.30 -6.18
CA GLN A 30 -11.66 18.78 -4.85
C GLN A 30 -11.81 17.25 -4.92
N PRO A 31 -10.76 16.47 -4.58
CA PRO A 31 -10.85 15.03 -4.57
C PRO A 31 -11.94 14.60 -3.59
N TYR A 32 -12.97 13.93 -4.08
CA TYR A 32 -14.02 13.36 -3.23
C TYR A 32 -13.47 12.08 -2.58
N PHE A 33 -13.26 12.13 -1.27
CA PHE A 33 -12.95 10.95 -0.47
C PHE A 33 -14.23 10.44 0.20
N PRO A 34 -14.64 9.18 -0.01
CA PRO A 34 -15.76 8.60 0.71
C PRO A 34 -15.43 8.48 2.20
N PRO A 35 -16.44 8.48 3.08
CA PRO A 35 -16.22 8.19 4.49
C PRO A 35 -15.60 6.79 4.65
N SER A 36 -14.72 6.64 5.64
CA SER A 36 -14.10 5.34 5.95
C SER A 36 -15.17 4.31 6.32
N PRO A 37 -15.04 3.04 5.87
CA PRO A 37 -15.99 1.99 6.20
C PRO A 37 -15.91 1.62 7.70
N MET A 38 -17.04 1.23 8.28
CA MET A 38 -17.05 0.58 9.60
C MET A 38 -16.68 -0.89 9.43
N LEU A 39 -15.57 -1.31 10.05
CA LEU A 39 -15.12 -2.70 10.06
C LEU A 39 -15.12 -3.25 11.50
N GLU A 40 -15.64 -4.46 11.66
CA GLU A 40 -15.56 -5.23 12.92
C GLU A 40 -14.17 -5.88 13.08
N ALA A 41 -13.12 -5.06 13.15
CA ALA A 41 -11.75 -5.48 13.33
C ALA A 41 -11.04 -4.59 14.37
N ARG A 42 -10.11 -5.18 15.14
CA ARG A 42 -9.38 -4.46 16.20
C ARG A 42 -8.42 -3.40 15.64
N ALA A 43 -7.77 -3.72 14.52
CA ALA A 43 -6.87 -2.83 13.80
C ALA A 43 -6.86 -3.21 12.32
N TRP A 44 -6.80 -2.21 11.44
CA TRP A 44 -6.74 -2.40 9.99
C TRP A 44 -6.15 -1.17 9.29
N VAL A 45 -5.64 -1.38 8.08
CA VAL A 45 -5.11 -0.33 7.21
C VAL A 45 -5.50 -0.62 5.77
N LEU A 46 -5.92 0.41 5.05
CA LEU A 46 -6.17 0.37 3.61
C LEU A 46 -5.08 1.20 2.92
N LEU A 47 -4.26 0.51 2.13
CA LEU A 47 -3.09 1.06 1.46
C LEU A 47 -3.24 0.93 -0.06
N ASP A 48 -2.96 1.99 -0.80
CA ASP A 48 -2.74 1.89 -2.25
C ASP A 48 -1.32 1.37 -2.53
N ALA A 49 -1.23 0.23 -3.23
CA ALA A 49 0.05 -0.43 -3.47
C ALA A 49 0.96 0.31 -4.47
N GLY A 50 0.39 1.12 -5.36
CA GLY A 50 1.15 1.86 -6.36
C GLY A 50 1.81 3.11 -5.79
N SER A 51 1.06 3.92 -5.03
CA SER A 51 1.54 5.16 -4.43
C SER A 51 2.10 5.01 -3.01
N GLY A 52 1.74 3.93 -2.31
CA GLY A 52 2.01 3.80 -0.87
C GLY A 52 1.14 4.71 0.01
N GLN A 53 0.09 5.32 -0.55
CA GLN A 53 -0.81 6.19 0.21
C GLN A 53 -1.75 5.35 1.08
N VAL A 54 -1.85 5.71 2.37
CA VAL A 54 -2.89 5.17 3.26
C VAL A 54 -4.20 5.91 2.98
N LEU A 55 -5.23 5.17 2.59
CA LEU A 55 -6.54 5.72 2.24
C LEU A 55 -7.47 5.78 3.45
N ALA A 56 -7.36 4.79 4.35
CA ALA A 56 -8.12 4.71 5.60
C ALA A 56 -7.40 3.76 6.56
N GLN A 57 -7.54 3.98 7.87
CA GLN A 57 -6.94 3.10 8.88
C GLN A 57 -7.65 3.22 10.23
N GLN A 58 -7.53 2.18 11.03
CA GLN A 58 -7.95 2.14 12.42
C GLN A 58 -6.88 1.41 13.24
N GLN A 59 -6.31 2.08 14.24
CA GLN A 59 -5.35 1.49 15.18
C GLN A 59 -4.16 0.78 14.51
N ALA A 60 -3.72 1.26 13.34
CA ALA A 60 -2.70 0.60 12.51
C ALA A 60 -1.35 0.41 13.22
N ASP A 61 -0.92 1.37 14.04
CA ASP A 61 0.37 1.30 14.77
C ASP A 61 0.27 0.59 16.13
N SER A 62 -0.91 0.08 16.49
CA SER A 62 -1.09 -0.62 17.76
C SER A 62 -0.40 -2.00 17.72
N GLN A 63 0.20 -2.43 18.84
CA GLN A 63 0.78 -3.77 18.93
C GLN A 63 -0.32 -4.83 18.93
N GLN A 64 -0.29 -5.70 17.92
CA GLN A 64 -1.22 -6.84 17.76
C GLN A 64 -0.43 -8.15 17.67
N GLU A 65 -1.05 -9.25 18.08
CA GLU A 65 -0.49 -10.59 17.88
C GLU A 65 -0.46 -10.89 16.38
N PRO A 66 0.71 -11.10 15.76
CA PRO A 66 0.81 -11.20 14.31
C PRO A 66 0.28 -12.53 13.74
N GLY A 67 0.14 -13.57 14.57
CA GLY A 67 -0.31 -14.89 14.12
C GLY A 67 0.48 -15.42 12.92
N ALA A 68 -0.22 -15.89 11.89
CA ALA A 68 0.41 -16.39 10.68
C ALA A 68 1.07 -15.29 9.82
N LEU A 69 0.81 -14.00 10.07
CA LEU A 69 1.34 -12.88 9.30
C LEU A 69 2.87 -12.80 9.37
N VAL A 70 3.49 -13.30 10.46
CA VAL A 70 4.95 -13.40 10.58
C VAL A 70 5.61 -14.19 9.44
N ARG A 71 4.86 -15.11 8.81
CA ARG A 71 5.35 -15.86 7.65
C ARG A 71 5.58 -14.98 6.42
N LEU A 72 4.95 -13.79 6.34
CA LEU A 72 5.25 -12.82 5.28
C LEU A 72 6.69 -12.30 5.40
N MET A 73 7.18 -12.06 6.61
CA MET A 73 8.57 -11.66 6.82
C MET A 73 9.54 -12.79 6.45
N GLN A 74 9.20 -14.04 6.81
CA GLN A 74 9.99 -15.22 6.42
C GLN A 74 10.04 -15.37 4.90
N ALA A 75 8.88 -15.24 4.23
CA ALA A 75 8.79 -15.26 2.78
C ALA A 75 9.60 -14.12 2.15
N TRP A 76 9.56 -12.91 2.71
CA TRP A 76 10.33 -11.78 2.21
C TRP A 76 11.83 -12.07 2.19
N VAL A 77 12.39 -12.65 3.26
CA VAL A 77 13.82 -13.03 3.31
C VAL A 77 14.15 -14.07 2.23
N ILE A 78 13.31 -15.07 2.04
CA ILE A 78 13.51 -16.13 1.03
C ILE A 78 13.42 -15.56 -0.38
N LEU A 79 12.40 -14.76 -0.67
CA LEU A 79 12.19 -14.13 -1.96
C LEU A 79 13.32 -13.16 -2.30
N ASN A 80 13.82 -12.43 -1.30
CA ASN A 80 14.96 -11.55 -1.47
C ASN A 80 16.24 -12.33 -1.80
N ALA A 81 16.48 -13.46 -1.14
CA ALA A 81 17.60 -14.35 -1.46
C ALA A 81 17.49 -14.98 -2.86
N LEU A 82 16.27 -15.28 -3.34
CA LEU A 82 16.03 -15.71 -4.72
C LEU A 82 16.33 -14.58 -5.72
N ARG A 83 15.84 -13.37 -5.44
CA ARG A 83 16.09 -12.18 -6.26
C ARG A 83 17.59 -11.87 -6.39
N ASP A 84 18.31 -11.98 -5.28
CA ASP A 84 19.75 -11.71 -5.22
C ASP A 84 20.59 -12.89 -5.78
N GLY A 85 19.97 -13.97 -6.26
CA GLY A 85 20.64 -15.14 -6.83
C GLY A 85 21.38 -16.01 -5.81
N ARG A 86 21.17 -15.78 -4.50
CA ARG A 86 21.76 -16.59 -3.42
C ARG A 86 21.10 -17.95 -3.28
N LEU A 87 19.85 -18.05 -3.70
CA LEU A 87 19.07 -19.28 -3.80
C LEU A 87 18.57 -19.44 -5.22
N GLN A 88 18.46 -20.68 -5.70
CA GLN A 88 17.80 -20.99 -6.96
C GLN A 88 16.45 -21.65 -6.69
N PRO A 89 15.40 -21.38 -7.48
CA PRO A 89 14.09 -21.99 -7.27
C PRO A 89 14.12 -23.53 -7.32
N GLU A 90 14.96 -24.11 -8.19
CA GLU A 90 15.12 -25.54 -8.38
C GLU A 90 16.20 -26.15 -7.45
N GLN A 91 16.77 -25.35 -6.54
CA GLN A 91 17.83 -25.79 -5.66
C GLN A 91 17.33 -26.88 -4.72
N ARG A 92 17.94 -28.06 -4.81
CA ARG A 92 17.69 -29.14 -3.84
C ARG A 92 18.36 -28.81 -2.52
N VAL A 93 17.55 -28.70 -1.47
CA VAL A 93 18.00 -28.53 -0.08
C VAL A 93 17.87 -29.84 0.69
N ARG A 94 18.90 -30.17 1.47
CA ARG A 94 18.86 -31.33 2.37
C ARG A 94 18.04 -31.00 3.60
N VAL A 95 16.96 -31.75 3.83
CA VAL A 95 16.19 -31.66 5.07
C VAL A 95 16.98 -32.31 6.20
N SER A 96 17.25 -31.57 7.27
CA SER A 96 17.93 -32.10 8.45
C SER A 96 16.98 -32.96 9.29
N ALA A 97 17.52 -33.88 10.09
CA ALA A 97 16.73 -34.68 11.03
C ALA A 97 15.92 -33.79 11.99
N LEU A 98 16.49 -32.67 12.43
CA LEU A 98 15.80 -31.68 13.26
C LEU A 98 14.60 -31.07 12.54
N ALA A 99 14.77 -30.65 11.28
CA ALA A 99 13.68 -30.07 10.49
C ALA A 99 12.56 -31.11 10.23
N ALA A 100 12.94 -32.36 9.95
CA ALA A 100 11.99 -33.45 9.76
C ALA A 100 11.20 -33.74 11.06
N GLN A 101 11.87 -33.78 12.21
CA GLN A 101 11.24 -34.00 13.51
C GLN A 101 10.29 -32.86 13.86
N ALA A 102 10.72 -31.61 13.70
CA ALA A 102 9.89 -30.44 13.93
C ALA A 102 8.62 -30.42 13.05
N ALA A 103 8.76 -30.82 11.78
CA ALA A 103 7.62 -30.98 10.88
C ALA A 103 6.66 -32.10 11.32
N TRP A 104 7.20 -33.19 11.88
CA TRP A 104 6.41 -34.29 12.40
C TRP A 104 5.64 -33.92 13.68
N ASP A 105 6.28 -33.20 14.58
CA ASP A 105 5.68 -32.74 15.83
C ASP A 105 4.58 -31.70 15.57
N TRP A 106 4.86 -30.70 14.72
CA TRP A 106 3.86 -29.74 14.25
C TRP A 106 2.63 -30.43 13.65
N ARG A 107 2.84 -31.51 12.88
CA ARG A 107 1.75 -32.27 12.25
C ARG A 107 0.88 -32.93 13.31
N LYS A 108 1.47 -33.58 14.31
CA LYS A 108 0.73 -34.26 15.38
C LYS A 108 -0.12 -33.28 16.20
N GLU A 109 0.41 -32.11 16.53
CA GLU A 109 -0.29 -31.08 17.32
C GLU A 109 -1.45 -30.45 16.56
N ARG A 110 -1.32 -30.31 15.23
CA ARG A 110 -2.36 -29.68 14.39
C ARG A 110 -3.39 -30.68 13.85
N MET A 111 -3.14 -31.99 13.95
CA MET A 111 -4.01 -33.08 13.48
C MET A 111 -4.86 -33.84 14.54
N PRO A 112 -5.18 -33.37 15.75
CA PRO A 112 -6.19 -34.04 16.58
C PRO A 112 -7.61 -33.90 16.01
N ARG A 113 -7.88 -32.88 15.18
CA ARG A 113 -9.24 -32.57 14.68
C ARG A 113 -9.68 -33.37 13.45
N TRP A 114 -8.79 -34.10 12.78
CA TRP A 114 -9.12 -34.91 11.60
C TRP A 114 -9.28 -36.41 11.88
N ARG A 115 -9.02 -36.87 13.12
CA ARG A 115 -9.31 -38.25 13.54
C ARG A 115 -10.77 -38.50 13.90
N SER A 116 -11.63 -37.48 13.91
CA SER A 116 -13.08 -37.64 14.14
C SER A 116 -13.93 -37.61 12.88
N CYS A 117 -13.33 -37.52 11.68
CA CYS A 117 -14.05 -37.61 10.42
C CYS A 117 -13.76 -38.96 9.75
N SER A 118 -14.13 -40.05 10.42
CA SER A 118 -14.12 -41.42 9.88
C SER A 118 -15.51 -42.05 9.86
N THR A 119 -16.58 -41.24 9.90
CA THR A 119 -17.97 -41.74 9.94
C THR A 119 -18.90 -41.05 8.96
N VAL A 120 -18.38 -40.49 7.86
CA VAL A 120 -19.19 -40.22 6.67
C VAL A 120 -18.32 -40.46 5.43
N CYS A 121 -18.31 -41.72 5.00
CA CYS A 121 -18.37 -42.03 3.58
C CYS A 121 -19.85 -42.03 3.18
#